data_AF-A0A381I985-F1
#
_entry.id   AF-A0A381I985-F1
#
_cell.length_a   1.000
_cell.length_b   1.000
_cell.length_c   1.000
_cell.angle_alpha   90.00
_cell.angle_beta   90.00
_cell.angle_gamma   90.00
#
_symmetry.space_group_name_H-M   'P 1'
#
loop_
_entity.id
_entity.type
_entity.pdbx_description
1 polymer ?
#
loop_
_entity_poly.entity_id
_entity_poly.type
_entity_poly.pdbx_seq_one_letter_code
_entity_poly.pdbx_strand_id
1 'polypeptide(L)'
;MMNNELNTIILETLNNADITSNDIPSIDLYMDQIISLIDNKLSANKRFESDKILTKTMINNYSKEGLIKPVKGKKYTKEQILQMIIIYSMKKYTYNTRN
;
A
#
# COMPACT_ATOMS: atom_id res chain seq x y z
N MET A 1 8.63 -18.11 -29.10
CA MET A 1 9.13 -16.88 -28.46
C MET A 1 7.98 -16.01 -27.92
N MET A 2 6.95 -15.68 -28.71
CA MET A 2 5.82 -14.82 -28.28
C MET A 2 4.99 -15.34 -27.09
N ASN A 3 4.85 -16.67 -26.93
CA ASN A 3 4.13 -17.26 -25.78
C ASN A 3 4.86 -17.11 -24.44
N ASN A 4 6.19 -16.97 -24.43
CA ASN A 4 6.94 -16.88 -23.17
C ASN A 4 6.82 -15.49 -22.55
N GLU A 5 6.90 -14.44 -23.36
CA GLU A 5 6.69 -13.06 -22.90
C GLU A 5 5.25 -12.86 -22.39
N LEU A 6 4.25 -13.40 -23.10
CA LEU A 6 2.87 -13.34 -22.66
C LEU A 6 2.66 -14.06 -21.31
N ASN A 7 3.26 -15.24 -21.14
CA ASN A 7 3.19 -15.97 -19.88
C ASN A 7 3.87 -15.20 -18.73
N THR A 8 5.01 -14.56 -18.98
CA THR A 8 5.67 -13.70 -17.99
C THR A 8 4.77 -12.53 -17.57
N ILE A 9 4.17 -11.81 -18.52
CA ILE A 9 3.26 -10.70 -18.24
C ILE A 9 2.03 -11.17 -17.45
N ILE A 10 1.46 -12.33 -17.80
CA ILE A 10 0.32 -12.91 -17.08
C ILE A 10 0.71 -13.25 -15.64
N LEU A 11 1.85 -13.91 -15.43
CA LEU A 11 2.33 -14.27 -14.09
C LEU A 11 2.63 -13.05 -13.23
N GLU A 12 3.24 -12.01 -13.79
CA GLU A 12 3.46 -10.73 -13.11
C GLU A 12 2.14 -10.03 -12.74
N THR A 13 1.14 -10.10 -13.62
CA THR A 13 -0.19 -9.53 -13.37
C THR A 13 -0.91 -10.29 -12.25
N LEU A 14 -0.81 -11.63 -12.23
CA LEU A 14 -1.43 -12.50 -11.23
C LEU A 14 -0.74 -12.42 -9.85
N ASN A 15 0.56 -12.10 -9.81
CA ASN A 15 1.34 -11.99 -8.57
C ASN A 15 1.15 -10.65 -7.83
N ASN A 16 0.25 -9.77 -8.28
CA ASN A 16 -0.08 -8.56 -7.55
C ASN A 16 -0.77 -8.94 -6.23
N ALA A 17 -0.09 -8.66 -5.11
CA ALA A 17 -0.69 -8.86 -3.80
C ALA A 17 -1.80 -7.82 -3.57
N ASP A 18 -2.90 -8.23 -2.96
CA ASP A 18 -4.03 -7.36 -2.66
C ASP A 18 -4.31 -7.34 -1.16
N ILE A 19 -4.90 -6.23 -0.68
CA ILE A 19 -5.41 -6.12 0.68
C ILE A 19 -6.93 -6.02 0.62
N THR A 20 -7.60 -6.99 1.23
CA THR A 20 -9.04 -6.94 1.43
C THR A 20 -9.38 -6.31 2.78
N SER A 21 -10.62 -5.86 2.96
CA SER A 21 -11.11 -5.35 4.24
C SER A 21 -10.94 -6.38 5.38
N ASN A 22 -10.93 -7.67 5.08
CA ASN A 22 -10.78 -8.74 6.09
C ASN A 22 -9.34 -8.87 6.60
N ASP A 23 -8.35 -8.37 5.86
CA ASP A 23 -6.95 -8.36 6.28
C ASP A 23 -6.65 -7.25 7.31
N ILE A 24 -7.56 -6.28 7.44
CA ILE A 24 -7.42 -5.16 8.37
C ILE A 24 -8.12 -5.50 9.69
N PRO A 25 -7.39 -5.54 10.82
CA PRO A 25 -7.97 -5.80 12.14
C PRO A 25 -9.11 -4.84 12.48
N SER A 26 -10.07 -5.30 13.28
CA SER A 26 -11.17 -4.48 13.79
C SER A 26 -10.75 -3.51 14.90
N ILE A 27 -9.49 -3.59 15.36
CA ILE A 27 -8.92 -2.69 16.36
C ILE A 27 -8.09 -1.59 15.71
N ASP A 28 -8.04 -0.43 16.35
CA ASP A 28 -7.17 0.65 15.91
C ASP A 28 -5.69 0.28 16.13
N LEU A 29 -4.86 0.60 15.13
CA LEU A 29 -3.45 0.20 15.09
C LEU A 29 -2.52 1.39 15.32
N TYR A 30 -1.38 1.14 15.96
CA TYR A 30 -0.28 2.09 16.02
C TYR A 30 0.43 2.20 14.66
N MET A 31 1.08 3.34 14.43
CA MET A 31 1.79 3.62 13.17
C MET A 31 2.72 2.50 12.70
N ASP A 32 3.54 1.95 13.60
CA ASP A 32 4.48 0.87 13.26
C ASP A 32 3.76 -0.44 12.89
N GLN A 33 2.59 -0.70 13.49
CA GLN A 33 1.76 -1.86 13.16
C GLN A 33 1.15 -1.73 11.76
N ILE A 34 0.77 -0.52 11.35
CA ILE A 34 0.23 -0.25 10.02
C ILE A 34 1.32 -0.44 8.96
N ILE A 35 2.50 0.14 9.20
CA ILE A 35 3.64 -0.01 8.29
C ILE A 35 3.97 -1.50 8.13
N SER A 36 4.03 -2.26 9.24
CA SER A 36 4.28 -3.70 9.17
C SER A 36 3.16 -4.48 8.47
N LEU A 37 1.88 -4.18 8.75
CA LEU A 37 0.74 -4.82 8.08
C LEU A 37 0.80 -4.63 6.56
N ILE A 38 1.02 -3.39 6.13
CA ILE A 38 1.05 -3.02 4.72
C ILE A 38 2.30 -3.59 4.03
N ASP A 39 3.47 -3.56 4.67
CA ASP A 39 4.69 -4.13 4.12
C ASP A 39 4.57 -5.66 3.96
N ASN A 40 4.01 -6.35 4.96
CA ASN A 40 3.77 -7.79 4.88
C ASN A 40 2.80 -8.16 3.75
N LYS A 41 1.75 -7.38 3.55
CA LYS A 41 0.69 -7.69 2.58
C LYS A 41 1.02 -7.24 1.16
N LEU A 42 1.76 -6.15 0.98
CA LEU A 42 2.01 -5.55 -0.34
C LEU A 42 3.49 -5.61 -0.75
N SER A 43 4.37 -6.29 0.00
CA SER A 43 5.79 -6.45 -0.35
C SER A 43 6.00 -6.96 -1.78
N ALA A 44 5.20 -7.92 -2.24
CA ALA A 44 5.24 -8.45 -3.60
C ALA A 44 4.93 -7.40 -4.68
N ASN A 45 4.34 -6.25 -4.31
CA ASN A 45 4.05 -5.14 -5.22
C ASN A 45 5.16 -4.10 -5.30
N LYS A 46 6.26 -4.26 -4.56
CA LYS A 46 7.42 -3.36 -4.66
C LYS A 46 8.04 -3.48 -6.04
N ARG A 47 8.44 -2.34 -6.62
CA ARG A 47 9.17 -2.32 -7.89
C ARG A 47 10.61 -2.78 -7.70
N PHE A 48 11.22 -2.33 -6.60
CA PHE A 48 12.53 -2.78 -6.15
C PHE A 48 12.47 -3.17 -4.67
N GLU A 49 13.26 -4.16 -4.25
CA GLU A 49 13.33 -4.61 -2.84
C GLU A 49 13.60 -3.48 -1.84
N SER A 50 14.36 -2.47 -2.25
CA SER A 50 14.66 -1.29 -1.43
C SER A 50 13.49 -0.33 -1.24
N ASP A 51 12.45 -0.42 -2.07
CA ASP A 51 11.33 0.52 -2.04
C ASP A 51 10.52 0.38 -0.76
N LYS A 52 10.19 1.53 -0.18
CA LYS A 52 9.27 1.61 0.96
C LYS A 52 7.86 1.80 0.44
N ILE A 53 6.97 0.87 0.79
CA ILE A 53 5.54 0.97 0.47
C ILE A 53 4.91 2.14 1.24
N LEU A 54 5.19 2.21 2.54
CA LEU A 54 4.72 3.28 3.42
C LEU A 54 5.78 3.61 4.46
N THR A 55 5.93 4.89 4.78
CA THR A 55 6.87 5.38 5.80
C THR A 55 6.16 6.26 6.81
N LYS A 56 6.78 6.47 7.98
CA LYS A 56 6.25 7.38 9.01
C LYS A 56 6.01 8.78 8.44
N THR A 57 6.96 9.29 7.67
CA THR A 57 6.86 10.61 7.04
C THR A 57 5.69 10.69 6.06
N MET A 58 5.48 9.66 5.22
CA MET A 58 4.35 9.64 4.28
C MET A 58 3.00 9.69 5.01
N ILE A 59 2.82 8.86 6.04
CA ILE A 59 1.59 8.83 6.85
C ILE A 59 1.34 10.20 7.51
N ASN A 60 2.37 10.81 8.08
CA ASN A 60 2.26 12.13 8.70
C ASN A 60 1.88 13.19 7.66
N ASN A 61 2.48 13.16 6.47
CA ASN A 61 2.13 14.06 5.38
C ASN A 61 0.69 13.86 4.92
N TYR A 62 0.23 12.61 4.79
CA TYR A 62 -1.16 12.32 4.42
C TYR A 62 -2.15 12.88 5.44
N SER A 63 -1.84 12.79 6.73
CA SER A 63 -2.69 13.39 7.76
C SER A 63 -2.65 14.91 7.72
N LYS A 64 -1.47 15.51 7.49
CA LYS A 64 -1.26 16.96 7.46
C LYS A 64 -1.93 17.61 6.25
N GLU A 65 -1.90 16.94 5.09
CA GLU A 65 -2.47 17.40 3.82
C GLU A 65 -3.96 17.04 3.67
N GLY A 66 -4.55 16.34 4.66
CA GLY A 66 -5.96 15.97 4.64
C GLY A 66 -6.32 14.83 3.68
N LEU A 67 -5.32 14.08 3.19
CA LEU A 67 -5.53 12.91 2.34
C LEU A 67 -6.08 11.72 3.12
N ILE A 68 -5.83 11.68 4.43
CA ILE A 68 -6.51 10.78 5.36
C ILE A 68 -7.26 11.59 6.42
N LYS A 69 -8.27 10.98 7.05
CA LYS A 69 -8.97 11.61 8.18
C LYS A 69 -7.97 12.00 9.28
N PRO A 70 -8.21 13.10 10.03
CA PRO A 70 -7.32 13.52 11.10
C PRO A 70 -7.06 12.42 12.11
N VAL A 71 -5.78 12.17 12.40
CA VAL A 71 -5.36 11.16 13.39
C VAL A 71 -5.59 11.73 14.79
N LYS A 72 -6.45 11.08 15.58
CA LYS A 72 -6.69 11.45 16.98
C LYS A 72 -5.81 10.59 17.88
N GLY A 73 -4.71 11.16 18.38
CA GLY A 73 -3.76 10.45 19.24
C GLY A 73 -2.73 9.65 18.45
N LYS A 74 -2.41 8.43 18.90
CA LYS A 74 -1.33 7.59 18.34
C LYS A 74 -1.82 6.37 17.55
N LYS A 75 -3.14 6.18 17.45
CA LYS A 75 -3.76 5.03 16.79
C LYS A 75 -4.54 5.47 15.56
N TYR A 76 -4.65 4.57 14.60
CA TYR A 76 -5.30 4.79 13.32
C TYR A 76 -6.43 3.79 13.14
N THR A 77 -7.56 4.29 12.64
CA THR A 77 -8.75 3.51 12.42
C THR A 77 -8.64 2.68 11.14
N LYS A 78 -9.47 1.64 11.03
CA LYS A 78 -9.63 0.85 9.81
C LYS A 78 -9.89 1.71 8.57
N GLU A 79 -10.66 2.79 8.72
CA GLU A 79 -10.91 3.73 7.64
C GLU A 79 -9.66 4.47 7.17
N GLN A 80 -8.83 4.96 8.10
CA GLN A 80 -7.57 5.62 7.75
C GLN A 80 -6.60 4.66 7.06
N ILE A 81 -6.57 3.39 7.48
CA ILE A 81 -5.75 2.35 6.85
C ILE A 81 -6.23 2.10 5.42
N LEU A 82 -7.55 2.00 5.18
CA LEU A 82 -8.11 1.88 3.83
C LEU A 82 -7.75 3.08 2.94
N GLN A 83 -7.80 4.30 3.48
CA GLN A 83 -7.38 5.50 2.74
C GLN A 83 -5.90 5.41 2.33
N MET A 84 -5.01 4.96 3.23
CA MET A 84 -3.58 4.77 2.90
C MET A 84 -3.37 3.73 1.79
N ILE A 85 -4.12 2.62 1.81
CA ILE A 85 -4.06 1.58 0.79
C ILE A 85 -4.47 2.14 -0.58
N ILE A 86 -5.57 2.90 -0.62
CA ILE A 86 -6.05 3.56 -1.84
C ILE A 86 -5.00 4.53 -2.38
N ILE A 87 -4.40 5.36 -1.52
CA ILE A 87 -3.34 6.31 -1.91
C ILE A 87 -2.15 5.55 -2.51
N TYR A 88 -1.71 4.45 -1.89
CA TYR A 88 -0.62 3.64 -2.41
C TYR A 88 -0.95 3.05 -3.79
N SER A 89 -2.15 2.49 -3.97
CA SER A 89 -2.61 1.95 -5.25
C SER A 89 -2.62 3.02 -6.33
N MET A 90 -3.16 4.22 -6.06
CA MET A 90 -3.17 5.34 -7.01
C MET A 90 -1.76 5.84 -7.36
N LYS A 91 -0.87 5.86 -6.37
CA LYS A 91 0.54 6.23 -6.57
C LYS A 91 1.17 5.29 -7.59
N LYS A 92 1.02 3.96 -7.42
CA LYS A 92 1.56 2.94 -8.34
C LYS A 92 1.17 3.22 -9.81
N TYR A 93 -0.09 3.51 -10.09
CA TYR A 93 -0.56 3.82 -11.45
C TYR A 93 0.06 5.08 -12.06
N THR A 94 0.34 6.10 -11.23
CA THR A 94 0.91 7.37 -11.71
C THR A 94 2.41 7.26 -12.06
N TYR A 95 3.15 6.35 -11.42
CA TYR A 95 4.57 6.10 -11.76
C TYR A 95 4.74 5.09 -12.90
N ASN A 96 3.78 4.20 -13.12
CA ASN A 96 3.80 3.24 -14.23
C ASN A 96 3.54 3.88 -15.60
N THR A 97 2.98 5.09 -15.66
CA THR A 97 2.72 5.81 -16.92
C THR A 97 3.82 6.80 -17.31
N ARG A 98 4.90 6.89 -16.53
CA ARG A 98 6.03 7.81 -16.77
C ARG A 98 7.35 7.10 -17.13
N ASN A 99 7.30 5.81 -17.47
CA ASN A 99 8.42 5.08 -18.07
C ASN A 99 7.98 4.48 -19.39
#